data_AF-A0A0N4URV4-F1
#
_entry.id   AF-A0A0N4URV4-F1
#
_cell.length_a   1.000
_cell.length_b   1.000
_cell.length_c   1.000
_cell.angle_alpha   90.00
_cell.angle_beta   90.00
_cell.angle_gamma   90.00
#
_symmetry.space_group_name_H-M   'P 1'
#
loop_
_entity.id
_entity.type
_entity.pdbx_description
1 polymer ?
#
loop_
_entity_poly.entity_id
_entity_poly.type
_entity_poly.pdbx_seq_one_letter_code
_entity_poly.pdbx_strand_id
1 'polypeptide(L)'
;MLGSLFMLTSLCYLSNGDDVPINICFVPVRGANNAIVRPSVPVEYCQDRDAAACFAIFKPEDDNVLAQNRMANQNYQVLDKCQQEPYIMLARQMCPWMCATCCMTKEYNCENATTLPSSAATCRDERQHCAAIRAANSCGGVFRTTMMQQCARTCEGKGKGTECDQERLMKHGAVSVWDRNDWWEFA
;
A
#
# COMPACT_ATOMS: atom_id res chain seq x y z
N MET A 1 -15.10 29.67 -34.28
CA MET A 1 -15.94 29.59 -33.06
C MET A 1 -16.15 28.15 -32.57
N LEU A 2 -16.45 27.16 -33.43
CA LEU A 2 -16.64 25.76 -32.98
C LEU A 2 -15.38 25.07 -32.40
N GLY A 3 -14.19 25.36 -32.93
CA GLY A 3 -12.95 24.73 -32.45
C GLY A 3 -12.59 25.06 -30.99
N SER A 4 -13.01 26.22 -30.48
CA SER A 4 -12.73 26.62 -29.09
C SER A 4 -13.67 25.92 -28.09
N LEU A 5 -14.89 25.60 -28.50
CA LEU A 5 -15.85 24.86 -27.68
C LEU A 5 -15.40 23.41 -27.48
N PHE A 6 -14.88 22.76 -28.53
CA PHE A 6 -14.37 21.38 -28.44
C PHE A 6 -13.18 21.23 -27.49
N MET A 7 -12.25 22.19 -27.50
CA MET A 7 -11.11 22.18 -26.57
C MET A 7 -11.55 22.35 -25.11
N LEU A 8 -12.48 23.28 -24.85
CA LEU A 8 -13.02 23.50 -23.52
C LEU A 8 -13.81 22.28 -23.02
N THR A 9 -14.59 21.62 -23.87
CA THR A 9 -15.30 20.40 -23.47
C THR A 9 -14.34 19.28 -23.10
N SER A 10 -13.25 19.06 -23.86
CA SER A 10 -12.25 18.04 -23.50
C SER A 10 -11.55 18.35 -22.18
N LEU A 11 -11.26 19.62 -21.90
CA LEU A 11 -10.69 20.06 -20.62
C LEU A 11 -11.66 19.84 -19.45
N CYS A 12 -12.97 20.02 -19.64
CA CYS A 12 -13.96 19.74 -18.62
C CYS A 12 -14.12 18.23 -18.33
N TYR A 13 -14.07 17.37 -19.36
CA TYR A 13 -14.02 15.91 -19.13
C TYR A 13 -12.74 15.48 -18.41
N LEU A 14 -11.64 16.23 -18.60
CA LEU A 14 -10.39 16.03 -17.88
C LEU A 14 -10.42 16.53 -16.42
N SER A 15 -11.40 17.33 -15.98
CA SER A 15 -11.42 17.84 -14.59
C SER A 15 -12.33 17.08 -13.63
N ASN A 16 -13.31 16.30 -14.11
CA ASN A 16 -14.22 15.58 -13.21
C ASN A 16 -13.59 14.24 -12.81
N GLY A 17 -13.20 14.10 -11.56
CA GLY A 17 -12.72 12.87 -10.95
C GLY A 17 -12.86 12.99 -9.44
N ASP A 18 -13.18 11.88 -8.76
CA ASP A 18 -13.37 11.86 -7.31
C ASP A 18 -12.07 11.44 -6.60
N ASP A 19 -11.87 11.91 -5.37
CA ASP A 19 -10.82 11.39 -4.50
C ASP A 19 -11.24 10.03 -3.94
N VAL A 20 -10.43 9.00 -4.23
CA VAL A 20 -10.74 7.62 -3.87
C VAL A 20 -9.57 6.96 -3.15
N PRO A 21 -9.82 6.03 -2.21
CA PRO A 21 -8.76 5.18 -1.67
C PRO A 21 -8.03 4.42 -2.78
N ILE A 22 -6.73 4.25 -2.62
CA ILE A 22 -5.94 3.43 -3.54
C ILE A 22 -6.39 1.95 -3.52
N ASN A 23 -6.55 1.37 -4.70
CA ASN A 23 -6.86 -0.03 -4.96
C ASN A 23 -5.77 -0.73 -5.79
N ILE A 24 -4.76 0.03 -6.25
CA ILE A 24 -3.50 -0.46 -6.80
C ILE A 24 -2.36 -0.11 -5.83
N CYS A 25 -1.27 -0.87 -5.91
CA CYS A 25 -0.06 -0.59 -5.11
C CYS A 25 -0.33 -0.44 -3.60
N PHE A 26 -1.30 -1.17 -3.03
CA PHE A 26 -1.74 -0.96 -1.64
C PHE A 26 -1.38 -2.14 -0.72
N VAL A 27 -1.28 -1.82 0.58
CA VAL A 27 -1.21 -2.78 1.68
C VAL A 27 -2.25 -2.40 2.74
N PRO A 28 -3.02 -3.36 3.29
CA PRO A 28 -3.86 -3.10 4.43
C PRO A 28 -3.01 -2.94 5.69
N VAL A 29 -3.33 -1.93 6.50
CA VAL A 29 -2.70 -1.64 7.79
C VAL A 29 -3.80 -1.57 8.84
N ARG A 30 -3.49 -2.00 10.07
CA ARG A 30 -4.44 -1.94 11.18
C ARG A 30 -4.67 -0.48 11.59
N GLY A 31 -5.87 0.04 11.30
CA GLY A 31 -6.31 1.33 11.81
C GLY A 31 -6.91 1.25 13.21
N ALA A 32 -7.29 2.41 13.75
CA ALA A 32 -7.90 2.51 15.08
C ALA A 32 -9.19 1.68 15.19
N ASN A 33 -10.04 1.72 14.15
CA ASN A 33 -11.34 1.06 14.13
C ASN A 33 -11.54 0.09 12.96
N ASN A 34 -10.85 0.31 11.83
CA ASN A 34 -11.00 -0.45 10.59
C ASN A 34 -9.63 -0.73 9.95
N ALA A 35 -9.57 -1.66 8.98
CA ALA A 35 -8.40 -1.78 8.10
C ALA A 35 -8.28 -0.53 7.23
N ILE A 36 -7.06 0.00 7.12
CA ILE A 36 -6.72 1.21 6.35
C ILE A 36 -5.83 0.79 5.18
N VAL A 37 -6.02 1.37 4.00
CA VAL A 37 -5.14 1.12 2.84
C VAL A 37 -4.04 2.17 2.76
N ARG A 38 -2.80 1.71 2.60
CA ARG A 38 -1.59 2.54 2.46
C ARG A 38 -0.77 2.07 1.24
N PRO A 39 0.04 2.94 0.62
CA PRO A 39 0.92 2.53 -0.47
C PRO A 39 1.88 1.44 -0.01
N SER A 40 2.06 0.39 -0.82
CA SER A 40 2.99 -0.70 -0.56
C SER A 40 4.44 -0.22 -0.54
N VAL A 41 4.72 0.81 -1.35
CA VAL A 41 5.96 1.58 -1.35
C VAL A 41 5.62 3.00 -0.91
N PRO A 42 6.26 3.53 0.16
CA PRO A 42 6.09 4.92 0.56
C PRO A 42 6.31 5.86 -0.62
N VAL A 43 5.36 6.78 -0.84
CA VAL A 43 5.38 7.64 -2.03
C VAL A 43 6.64 8.50 -2.08
N GLU A 44 7.20 8.85 -0.93
CA GLU A 44 8.42 9.64 -0.77
C GLU A 44 9.65 8.99 -1.41
N TYR A 45 9.58 7.70 -1.74
CA TYR A 45 10.66 6.98 -2.41
C TYR A 45 10.59 7.05 -3.94
N CYS A 46 9.56 7.71 -4.49
CA CYS A 46 9.46 8.00 -5.91
C CYS A 46 9.39 9.50 -6.14
N GLN A 47 9.68 9.87 -7.38
CA GLN A 47 9.62 11.25 -7.82
C GLN A 47 8.79 11.33 -9.10
N ASP A 48 7.91 12.33 -9.14
CA ASP A 48 7.25 12.69 -10.38
C ASP A 48 8.26 13.25 -11.37
N ARG A 49 8.16 12.79 -12.63
CA ARG A 49 8.99 13.26 -13.73
C ARG A 49 8.75 14.74 -14.01
N ASP A 50 7.51 15.18 -13.89
CA ASP A 50 7.09 16.58 -14.00
C ASP A 50 6.01 16.86 -12.95
N ALA A 51 6.42 17.35 -11.79
CA ALA A 51 5.52 17.63 -10.68
C ALA A 51 4.41 18.64 -11.05
N ALA A 52 4.69 19.59 -11.96
CA ALA A 52 3.69 20.58 -12.38
C ALA A 52 2.62 19.96 -13.28
N ALA A 53 3.03 19.11 -14.24
CA ALA A 53 2.10 18.37 -15.07
C ALA A 53 1.29 17.35 -14.25
N CYS A 54 1.95 16.64 -13.33
CA CYS A 54 1.29 15.67 -12.46
C CYS A 54 0.25 16.35 -11.56
N PHE A 55 0.58 17.52 -11.00
CA PHE A 55 -0.39 18.32 -10.26
C PHE A 55 -1.53 18.77 -11.18
N ALA A 56 -1.25 19.28 -12.38
CA ALA A 56 -2.31 19.72 -13.29
C ALA A 56 -3.28 18.59 -13.72
N ILE A 57 -2.82 17.35 -13.78
CA ILE A 57 -3.59 16.20 -14.28
C ILE A 57 -4.25 15.40 -13.14
N PHE A 58 -3.55 15.23 -12.02
CA PHE A 58 -3.90 14.29 -10.95
C PHE A 58 -4.01 14.94 -9.56
N LYS A 59 -4.10 16.27 -9.47
CA LYS A 59 -4.37 16.94 -8.19
C LYS A 59 -5.68 16.38 -7.59
N PRO A 60 -5.67 16.00 -6.30
CA PRO A 60 -6.90 15.70 -5.57
C PRO A 60 -7.92 16.83 -5.65
N GLU A 61 -9.21 16.50 -5.61
CA GLU A 61 -10.29 17.49 -5.65
C GLU A 61 -10.35 18.29 -4.33
N ASP A 62 -10.26 17.58 -3.19
CA ASP A 62 -10.18 18.19 -1.87
C ASP A 62 -8.73 18.53 -1.49
N ASP A 63 -8.45 19.82 -1.29
CA ASP A 63 -7.15 20.33 -0.87
C ASP A 63 -6.66 19.71 0.47
N ASN A 64 -7.57 19.15 1.29
CA ASN A 64 -7.23 18.47 2.53
C ASN A 64 -6.67 17.06 2.32
N VAL A 65 -6.89 16.42 1.15
CA VAL A 65 -6.44 15.04 0.89
C VAL A 65 -4.92 14.93 1.02
N LEU A 66 -4.17 15.93 0.55
CA LEU A 66 -2.71 15.93 0.68
C LEU A 66 -2.26 15.94 2.15
N ALA A 67 -2.99 16.64 3.02
CA ALA A 67 -2.71 16.63 4.46
C ALA A 67 -3.14 15.32 5.11
N GLN A 68 -4.30 14.77 4.74
CA GLN A 68 -4.80 13.49 5.23
C GLN A 68 -3.89 12.32 4.84
N ASN A 69 -3.33 12.34 3.63
CA ASN A 69 -2.41 11.31 3.15
C ASN A 69 -1.13 11.20 4.00
N ARG A 70 -0.73 12.29 4.67
CA ARG A 70 0.41 12.29 5.61
C ARG A 70 0.07 11.61 6.94
N MET A 71 -1.21 11.41 7.24
CA MET A 71 -1.66 10.75 8.47
C MET A 71 -1.68 9.22 8.27
N ALA A 72 -0.88 8.49 9.04
CA ALA A 72 -0.77 7.03 8.93
C ALA A 72 -2.06 6.28 9.31
N ASN A 73 -2.97 6.95 10.03
CA ASN A 73 -4.27 6.43 10.45
C ASN A 73 -5.43 6.82 9.51
N GLN A 74 -5.12 7.29 8.29
CA GLN A 74 -6.10 7.56 7.25
C GLN A 74 -5.79 6.75 5.99
N ASN A 75 -6.84 6.43 5.23
CA ASN A 75 -6.67 5.82 3.91
C ASN A 75 -5.89 6.77 3.01
N TYR A 76 -4.94 6.23 2.25
CA TYR A 76 -4.27 7.01 1.23
C TYR A 76 -5.20 7.18 0.04
N GLN A 77 -5.49 8.43 -0.30
CA GLN A 77 -6.41 8.81 -1.35
C GLN A 77 -5.68 9.45 -2.53
N VAL A 78 -6.16 9.19 -3.73
CA VAL A 78 -5.69 9.77 -4.99
C VAL A 78 -6.90 10.13 -5.84
N LEU A 79 -6.72 11.01 -6.81
CA LEU A 79 -7.74 11.23 -7.84
C LEU A 79 -8.01 9.90 -8.56
N ASP A 80 -9.28 9.55 -8.77
CA ASP A 80 -9.70 8.29 -9.41
C ASP A 80 -8.98 8.02 -10.74
N LYS A 81 -8.67 9.07 -11.51
CA LYS A 81 -7.89 9.02 -12.75
C LYS A 81 -6.54 8.34 -12.58
N CYS A 82 -5.90 8.41 -11.41
CA CYS A 82 -4.67 7.68 -11.16
C CYS A 82 -4.81 6.16 -11.35
N GLN A 83 -6.03 5.63 -11.24
CA GLN A 83 -6.33 4.20 -11.19
C GLN A 83 -7.14 3.72 -12.39
N GLN A 84 -7.56 4.62 -13.29
CA GLN A 84 -8.31 4.28 -14.50
C GLN A 84 -7.37 3.77 -15.62
N GLU A 85 -7.78 2.75 -16.37
CA GLU A 85 -6.97 2.12 -17.43
C GLU A 85 -6.38 3.06 -18.52
N PRO A 86 -6.99 4.19 -18.93
CA PRO A 86 -6.33 5.11 -19.86
C PRO A 86 -5.19 5.93 -19.23
N TYR A 87 -5.21 6.11 -17.90
CA TYR A 87 -4.30 7.00 -17.18
C TYR A 87 -3.26 6.25 -16.33
N ILE A 88 -3.49 4.98 -16.00
CA ILE A 88 -2.57 4.20 -15.15
C ILE A 88 -1.15 4.10 -15.75
N MET A 89 -1.05 3.99 -17.08
CA MET A 89 0.24 4.00 -17.77
C MET A 89 0.93 5.36 -17.65
N LEU A 90 0.16 6.45 -17.74
CA LEU A 90 0.65 7.82 -17.61
C LEU A 90 1.12 8.09 -16.17
N ALA A 91 0.31 7.71 -15.19
CA ALA A 91 0.60 7.79 -13.77
C ALA A 91 1.90 7.05 -13.43
N ARG A 92 2.04 5.79 -13.89
CA ARG A 92 3.26 4.99 -13.71
C ARG A 92 4.51 5.65 -14.31
N GLN A 93 4.39 6.22 -15.50
CA GLN A 93 5.56 6.73 -16.25
C GLN A 93 5.97 8.15 -15.84
N MET A 94 5.02 8.99 -15.45
CA MET A 94 5.27 10.40 -15.19
C MET A 94 5.01 10.80 -13.74
N CYS A 95 4.02 10.19 -13.09
CA CYS A 95 3.48 10.68 -11.81
C CYS A 95 3.44 9.62 -10.70
N PRO A 96 4.52 8.84 -10.45
CA PRO A 96 4.49 7.76 -9.48
C PRO A 96 4.33 8.24 -8.03
N TRP A 97 4.75 9.47 -7.71
CA TRP A 97 4.55 10.07 -6.40
C TRP A 97 3.10 10.53 -6.25
N MET A 98 2.59 11.32 -7.21
CA MET A 98 1.23 11.87 -7.16
C MET A 98 0.15 10.78 -7.08
N CYS A 99 0.31 9.72 -7.88
CA CYS A 99 -0.67 8.65 -7.99
C CYS A 99 -0.37 7.43 -7.10
N ALA A 100 0.64 7.50 -6.23
CA ALA A 100 1.08 6.39 -5.39
C ALA A 100 1.39 5.08 -6.16
N THR A 101 1.79 5.19 -7.43
CA THR A 101 2.12 4.03 -8.29
C THR A 101 3.60 3.66 -8.25
N CYS A 102 4.32 4.07 -7.19
CA CYS A 102 5.70 3.70 -6.92
C CYS A 102 5.99 2.23 -7.18
N CYS A 103 5.15 1.36 -6.63
CA CYS A 103 5.27 -0.07 -6.75
C CYS A 103 5.29 -0.57 -8.21
N MET A 104 4.62 0.13 -9.13
CA MET A 104 4.62 -0.22 -10.54
C MET A 104 5.86 0.26 -11.28
N THR A 105 6.69 1.14 -10.73
CA THR A 105 7.90 1.59 -11.43
C THR A 105 8.88 0.42 -11.57
N LYS A 106 9.86 0.55 -12.47
CA LYS A 106 10.81 -0.55 -12.75
C LYS A 106 11.69 -0.85 -11.53
N GLU A 107 11.88 0.15 -10.67
CA GLU A 107 12.72 0.10 -9.49
C GLU A 107 12.11 -0.77 -8.39
N TYR A 108 10.80 -0.70 -8.19
CA TYR A 108 10.08 -1.46 -7.15
C TYR A 108 9.39 -2.70 -7.70
N ASN A 109 8.83 -2.61 -8.91
CA ASN A 109 8.24 -3.68 -9.70
C ASN A 109 7.43 -4.71 -8.89
N CYS A 110 6.54 -4.26 -8.01
CA CYS A 110 5.63 -5.18 -7.34
C CYS A 110 4.44 -5.55 -8.22
N GLU A 111 3.92 -6.75 -7.99
CA GLU A 111 2.72 -7.23 -8.66
C GLU A 111 1.55 -6.33 -8.27
N ASN A 112 0.82 -5.81 -9.25
CA ASN A 112 -0.41 -5.07 -9.00
C ASN A 112 -1.38 -6.01 -8.29
N ALA A 113 -1.51 -5.82 -6.97
CA ALA A 113 -2.28 -6.67 -6.09
C ALA A 113 -3.79 -6.39 -6.26
N THR A 114 -4.38 -6.76 -7.39
CA THR A 114 -5.84 -6.99 -7.46
C THR A 114 -6.21 -8.27 -6.71
N THR A 115 -5.27 -9.20 -6.64
CA THR A 115 -5.26 -10.32 -5.70
C THR A 115 -4.56 -9.86 -4.43
N LEU A 116 -5.25 -9.96 -3.27
CA LEU A 116 -4.60 -9.97 -1.95
C LEU A 116 -3.23 -10.63 -2.10
N PRO A 117 -2.12 -10.06 -1.59
CA PRO A 117 -0.94 -10.88 -1.40
C PRO A 117 -1.43 -12.06 -0.59
N SER A 118 -1.42 -13.27 -1.18
CA SER A 118 -1.75 -14.45 -0.40
C SER A 118 -0.82 -14.35 0.80
N SER A 119 -1.37 -14.42 2.00
CA SER A 119 -0.61 -14.38 3.26
C SER A 119 0.64 -15.28 3.24
N ALA A 120 0.75 -16.20 2.29
CA ALA A 120 1.87 -17.07 1.99
C ALA A 120 3.12 -16.39 1.44
N ALA A 121 2.99 -15.25 0.75
CA ALA A 121 4.13 -14.53 0.17
C ALA A 121 4.77 -13.59 1.21
N THR A 122 3.97 -13.03 2.11
CA THR A 122 4.39 -12.06 3.13
C THR A 122 5.27 -12.68 4.23
N CYS A 123 5.35 -14.01 4.31
CA CYS A 123 6.00 -14.74 5.40
C CYS A 123 7.28 -15.49 4.96
N ARG A 124 7.89 -15.11 3.84
CA ARG A 124 9.18 -15.67 3.41
C ARG A 124 10.33 -14.76 3.78
N ASP A 125 11.45 -15.40 4.11
CA ASP A 125 12.75 -14.74 4.13
C ASP A 125 13.20 -14.61 2.67
N GLU A 126 13.09 -13.42 2.08
CA GLU A 126 13.57 -13.10 0.73
C GLU A 126 15.11 -13.08 0.66
N ARG A 127 15.77 -12.91 1.81
CA ARG A 127 17.24 -12.86 1.92
C ARG A 127 17.82 -14.17 2.44
N GLN A 128 18.84 -14.71 1.75
CA GLN A 128 19.60 -15.88 2.23
C GLN A 128 20.32 -15.64 3.58
N HIS A 129 20.56 -14.37 3.95
CA HIS A 129 21.29 -13.99 5.15
C HIS A 129 20.40 -13.55 6.32
N CYS A 130 19.11 -13.91 6.34
CA CYS A 130 18.23 -13.54 7.44
C CYS A 130 18.72 -14.10 8.80
N ALA A 131 19.39 -15.25 8.83
CA ALA A 131 20.04 -15.76 10.04
C ALA A 131 21.05 -14.77 10.65
N ALA A 132 21.77 -14.00 9.83
CA ALA A 132 22.70 -12.97 10.29
C ALA A 132 21.97 -11.73 10.81
N ILE A 133 20.85 -11.34 10.18
CA ILE A 133 19.97 -10.25 10.65
C ILE A 133 19.40 -10.58 12.05
N ARG A 134 19.01 -11.84 12.27
CA ARG A 134 18.62 -12.34 13.59
C ARG A 134 19.76 -12.28 14.59
N ALA A 135 20.96 -12.73 14.20
CA ALA A 135 22.13 -12.71 15.05
C ALA A 135 22.54 -11.27 15.45
N ALA A 136 22.32 -10.31 14.56
CA ALA A 136 22.59 -8.89 14.78
C ALA A 136 21.51 -8.16 15.59
N ASN A 137 20.43 -8.82 16.02
CA ASN A 137 19.25 -8.19 16.65
C ASN A 137 18.61 -7.05 15.81
N SER A 138 18.79 -7.07 14.49
CA SER A 138 18.29 -6.03 13.58
C SER A 138 16.78 -6.12 13.30
N CYS A 139 16.12 -7.17 13.78
CA CYS A 139 14.66 -7.35 13.69
C CYS A 139 13.86 -6.40 14.61
N GLY A 140 14.52 -5.60 15.44
CA GLY A 140 13.91 -4.61 16.32
C GLY A 140 14.29 -3.17 15.98
N GLY A 141 13.60 -2.21 16.60
CA GLY A 141 13.89 -0.78 16.46
C GLY A 141 13.48 -0.19 15.11
N VAL A 142 14.25 0.80 14.65
CA VAL A 142 13.97 1.61 13.44
C VAL A 142 13.94 0.76 12.16
N PHE A 143 14.68 -0.35 12.14
CA PHE A 143 14.77 -1.24 10.97
C PHE A 143 13.70 -2.33 10.94
N ARG A 144 12.81 -2.40 11.94
CA ARG A 144 11.82 -3.47 12.06
C ARG A 144 10.98 -3.63 10.79
N THR A 145 10.45 -2.53 10.24
CA THR A 145 9.59 -2.57 9.06
C THR A 145 10.35 -3.07 7.83
N THR A 146 11.55 -2.54 7.59
CA THR A 146 12.41 -2.93 6.46
C THR A 146 12.90 -4.37 6.60
N MET A 147 13.27 -4.80 7.80
CA MET A 147 13.75 -6.16 8.06
C MET A 147 12.59 -7.17 8.03
N MET A 148 11.37 -6.79 8.42
CA MET A 148 10.20 -7.65 8.24
C MET A 148 9.77 -7.79 6.78
N GLN A 149 10.06 -6.82 5.91
CA GLN A 149 9.88 -6.98 4.47
C GLN A 149 10.89 -7.95 3.83
N GLN A 150 12.11 -8.05 4.36
CA GLN A 150 13.17 -8.87 3.77
C GLN A 150 13.36 -10.24 4.45
N CYS A 151 12.99 -10.32 5.72
CA CYS A 151 13.26 -11.43 6.64
C CYS A 151 12.06 -11.65 7.56
N ALA A 152 10.85 -11.67 7.00
CA ALA A 152 9.59 -11.80 7.76
C ALA A 152 9.63 -12.99 8.72
N ARG A 153 9.93 -14.17 8.19
CA ARG A 153 9.95 -15.43 8.93
C ARG A 153 11.00 -15.43 10.05
N THR A 154 12.15 -14.85 9.78
CA THR A 154 13.25 -14.79 10.74
C THR A 154 13.03 -13.75 11.85
N CYS A 155 12.39 -12.62 11.54
CA CYS A 155 12.19 -11.53 12.49
C CYS A 155 10.94 -11.67 13.38
N GLU A 156 9.96 -12.50 12.99
CA GLU A 156 8.75 -12.73 13.79
C GLU A 156 8.94 -13.64 15.01
N GLY A 157 10.06 -14.37 15.10
CA GLY A 157 10.36 -15.27 16.23
C GLY A 157 10.60 -14.60 17.60
N LYS A 158 10.40 -13.28 17.73
CA LYS A 158 10.54 -12.54 19.00
C LYS A 158 9.29 -11.76 19.45
N GLY A 159 8.21 -11.77 18.68
CA GLY A 159 6.98 -11.03 19.00
C GLY A 159 5.79 -11.97 19.16
N LYS A 160 5.02 -11.82 20.24
CA LYS A 160 3.74 -12.51 20.45
C LYS A 160 2.88 -12.40 19.17
N GLY A 161 2.40 -13.55 18.69
CA GLY A 161 1.98 -13.77 17.31
C GLY A 161 0.94 -12.81 16.76
N THR A 162 1.13 -12.47 15.49
CA THR A 162 0.11 -11.94 14.57
C THR A 162 0.64 -12.05 13.14
N GLU A 163 -0.27 -12.33 12.21
CA GLU A 163 -0.15 -12.24 10.74
C GLU A 163 0.37 -13.48 9.98
N CYS A 164 1.55 -14.04 10.27
CA CYS A 164 2.02 -15.23 9.54
C CYS A 164 1.50 -16.59 10.04
N ASP A 165 1.05 -16.68 11.30
CA ASP A 165 0.47 -17.92 11.85
C ASP A 165 -0.95 -18.19 11.36
N GLN A 166 -1.65 -17.16 10.87
CA GLN A 166 -3.04 -17.26 10.44
C GLN A 166 -3.19 -18.11 9.16
N GLU A 167 -2.10 -18.27 8.39
CA GLU A 167 -2.09 -19.11 7.20
C GLU A 167 -1.71 -20.58 7.48
N ARG A 168 -0.95 -20.85 8.56
CA ARG A 168 -0.70 -22.23 9.00
C ARG A 168 -1.99 -22.91 9.47
N LEU A 169 -2.94 -22.12 9.98
CA LEU A 169 -4.28 -22.60 10.37
C LEU A 169 -5.21 -22.80 9.17
N MET A 170 -4.99 -22.12 8.04
CA MET A 170 -5.83 -22.30 6.83
C MET A 170 -5.33 -23.40 5.88
N LYS A 171 -4.04 -23.76 5.90
CA LYS A 171 -3.48 -24.84 5.06
C LYS A 171 -3.55 -26.24 5.69
N HIS A 172 -3.81 -26.34 6.98
CA HIS A 172 -4.13 -27.59 7.67
C HIS A 172 -5.62 -27.58 7.98
N GLY A 173 -6.44 -28.20 7.13
CA GLY A 173 -7.90 -28.22 7.21
C GLY A 173 -8.48 -28.82 8.50
N ALA A 174 -8.37 -28.08 9.60
CA ALA A 174 -8.97 -28.38 10.88
C ALA A 174 -9.98 -27.29 11.22
N VAL A 175 -11.25 -27.62 11.00
CA VAL A 175 -12.38 -27.06 11.74
C VAL A 175 -12.15 -27.35 13.22
N SER A 176 -11.91 -26.32 14.02
CA SER A 176 -12.28 -26.23 15.44
C SER A 176 -12.17 -24.75 15.80
N VAL A 177 -13.26 -23.98 15.80
CA VAL A 177 -14.02 -23.68 17.02
C VAL A 177 -13.09 -23.74 18.24
N TRP A 178 -12.50 -22.60 18.58
CA TRP A 178 -12.15 -22.31 19.96
C TRP A 178 -12.96 -21.08 20.35
N ASP A 179 -14.02 -21.38 21.11
CA ASP A 179 -14.90 -20.46 21.80
C ASP A 179 -14.11 -19.32 22.46
N ARG A 180 -14.55 -18.09 22.25
CA ARG A 180 -13.99 -16.91 22.91
C ARG A 180 -14.74 -16.59 24.21
N ASN A 181 -15.02 -17.63 25.01
CA ASN A 181 -15.66 -17.52 26.33
C ASN A 181 -14.70 -17.68 27.54
N ASP A 182 -13.39 -17.91 27.35
CA ASP A 182 -12.47 -18.21 28.48
C ASP A 182 -11.32 -17.19 28.68
N TRP A 183 -11.59 -15.88 28.78
CA TRP A 183 -10.57 -14.88 29.17
C TRP A 183 -10.84 -14.18 30.52
N TRP A 184 -11.56 -14.84 31.43
CA TRP A 184 -11.77 -14.35 32.80
C TRP A 184 -10.83 -14.93 33.87
N GLU A 185 -9.80 -15.70 33.53
CA GLU A 185 -8.86 -16.23 34.53
C GLU A 185 -7.41 -15.96 34.12
N PHE A 186 -6.88 -14.76 34.41
CA PHE A 186 -5.46 -14.51 34.70
C PHE A 186 -5.28 -13.13 35.36
N ALA A 187 -6.06 -12.89 36.42
CA ALA A 187 -5.68 -11.97 37.50
C ALA A 187 -4.81 -12.72 38.52
#